data_AF-A0A1X7J706-F1
#
_entry.id   AF-A0A1X7J706-F1
#
_cell.length_a   1.000
_cell.length_b   1.000
_cell.length_c   1.000
_cell.angle_alpha   90.00
_cell.angle_beta   90.00
_cell.angle_gamma   90.00
#
_symmetry.space_group_name_H-M   'P 1'
#
loop_
_entity.id
_entity.type
_entity.pdbx_description
1 polymer ?
#
loop_
_entity_poly.entity_id
_entity_poly.type
_entity_poly.pdbx_seq_one_letter_code
_entity_poly.pdbx_strand_id
1 'polypeptide(L)'
;MLTSIHQPGRVPRLDDRAFARRIGLVILATDHTTEPDFAALVANERIGIYVNRVPYANPVTPENLLAMQPSLTAGAALILPDEALDVVMYSCTSASVVIGDAQIERAIHAAKPEARVVTPTAAAVTALKALGARRISVLTPYTVATSQPMAEYFSAQGFIIDRFTCIGLTDDREMARISYDDIVAFARDAMAEESDALFISCTAVRAAAVITRIEAAIGKAAVSSNFATAWMCLRLCGDNTSKPAQGRLMTLPLPVR
;
A
#
# COMPACT_ATOMS: atom_id res chain seq x y z
N MET A 1 13.58 -54.02 -3.00
CA MET A 1 13.76 -53.43 -4.34
C MET A 1 14.14 -51.98 -4.16
N LEU A 2 15.26 -51.54 -4.71
CA LEU A 2 15.67 -50.14 -4.71
C LEU A 2 15.08 -49.47 -5.96
N THR A 3 14.34 -48.37 -5.76
CA THR A 3 13.77 -47.57 -6.84
C THR A 3 14.90 -46.93 -7.64
N SER A 4 14.90 -47.08 -8.97
CA SER A 4 15.87 -46.43 -9.84
C SER A 4 15.51 -44.97 -10.08
N ILE A 5 16.48 -44.07 -9.89
CA ILE A 5 16.35 -42.64 -10.16
C ILE A 5 17.03 -42.35 -11.50
N HIS A 6 16.32 -41.73 -12.43
CA HIS A 6 16.82 -41.42 -13.78
C HIS A 6 16.65 -39.94 -14.12
N GLN A 7 17.68 -39.35 -14.73
CA GLN A 7 17.62 -38.00 -15.29
C GLN A 7 17.21 -38.08 -16.77
N PRO A 8 16.20 -37.31 -17.22
CA PRO A 8 15.83 -37.29 -18.63
C PRO A 8 16.96 -36.67 -19.48
N GLY A 9 17.17 -37.18 -20.69
CA GLY A 9 18.20 -36.68 -21.63
C GLY A 9 17.88 -35.34 -22.29
N ARG A 10 16.74 -34.72 -21.99
CA ARG A 10 16.35 -33.39 -22.53
C ARG A 10 16.60 -32.30 -21.50
N VAL A 11 17.11 -31.16 -21.95
CA VAL A 11 17.26 -29.94 -21.15
C VAL A 11 16.04 -29.05 -21.39
N PRO A 12 15.38 -28.51 -20.34
CA PRO A 12 14.27 -27.60 -20.53
C PRO A 12 14.75 -26.27 -21.14
N ARG A 13 13.93 -25.69 -22.03
CA ARG A 13 14.07 -24.28 -22.39
C ARG A 13 13.62 -23.43 -21.19
N LEU A 14 14.39 -22.40 -20.85
CA LEU A 14 14.06 -21.43 -19.82
C LEU A 14 13.50 -20.16 -20.45
N ASP A 15 12.47 -19.59 -19.84
CA ASP A 15 12.02 -18.24 -20.13
C ASP A 15 12.91 -17.23 -19.39
N ASP A 16 12.98 -15.99 -19.87
CA ASP A 16 13.84 -14.94 -19.27
C ASP A 16 13.49 -14.66 -17.80
N ARG A 17 12.19 -14.73 -17.47
CA ARG A 17 11.64 -14.54 -16.12
C ARG A 17 10.39 -15.39 -15.93
N ALA A 18 10.12 -15.82 -14.69
CA ALA A 18 8.89 -16.53 -14.33
C ALA A 18 7.61 -15.68 -14.50
N PHE A 19 7.71 -14.36 -14.26
CA PHE A 19 6.65 -13.39 -14.53
C PHE A 19 7.25 -12.19 -15.27
N ALA A 20 6.48 -11.62 -16.20
CA ALA A 20 6.91 -10.48 -17.00
C ALA A 20 7.20 -9.24 -16.14
N ARG A 21 6.50 -9.10 -15.01
CA ARG A 21 6.65 -8.03 -14.02
C ARG A 21 6.77 -8.61 -12.61
N ARG A 22 7.62 -8.01 -11.79
CA ARG A 22 7.88 -8.45 -10.42
C ARG A 22 7.73 -7.28 -9.46
N ILE A 23 6.85 -7.44 -8.48
CA ILE A 23 6.63 -6.47 -7.41
C ILE A 23 7.14 -7.06 -6.11
N GLY A 24 8.07 -6.35 -5.47
CA GLY A 24 8.50 -6.63 -4.11
C GLY A 24 7.65 -5.89 -3.09
N LEU A 25 7.22 -6.56 -2.03
CA LEU A 25 6.53 -5.97 -0.90
C LEU A 25 7.43 -6.06 0.34
N VAL A 26 7.83 -4.91 0.88
CA VAL A 26 8.47 -4.81 2.20
C VAL A 26 7.39 -4.46 3.20
N ILE A 27 6.90 -5.45 3.95
CA ILE A 27 5.76 -5.29 4.85
C ILE A 27 6.17 -5.50 6.31
N LEU A 28 5.31 -5.14 7.26
CA LEU A 28 5.59 -5.35 8.69
C LEU A 28 5.43 -6.82 9.06
N ALA A 29 6.22 -7.30 10.02
CA ALA A 29 6.09 -8.66 10.55
C ALA A 29 4.69 -8.96 11.12
N THR A 30 3.95 -7.93 11.50
CA THR A 30 2.58 -7.95 12.05
C THR A 30 1.49 -7.69 11.01
N ASP A 31 1.83 -7.49 9.73
CA ASP A 31 0.86 -7.19 8.67
C ASP A 31 -0.02 -8.41 8.32
N HIS A 32 -1.32 -8.18 8.23
CA HIS A 32 -2.34 -9.19 7.91
C HIS A 32 -3.06 -8.92 6.57
N THR A 33 -2.81 -7.79 5.92
CA THR A 33 -3.75 -7.15 4.99
C THR A 33 -3.14 -6.85 3.64
N THR A 34 -1.88 -6.44 3.60
CA THR A 34 -1.20 -6.04 2.37
C THR A 34 -1.08 -7.19 1.38
N GLU A 35 -0.65 -8.37 1.85
CA GLU A 35 -0.51 -9.55 0.99
C GLU A 35 -1.85 -10.00 0.38
N PRO A 36 -2.94 -10.20 1.16
CA PRO A 36 -4.25 -10.49 0.59
C PRO A 36 -4.75 -9.42 -0.39
N ASP A 37 -4.57 -8.13 -0.07
CA ASP A 37 -5.01 -7.03 -0.95
C ASP A 37 -4.24 -7.05 -2.28
N PHE A 38 -2.93 -7.27 -2.25
CA PHE A 38 -2.12 -7.37 -3.48
C PHE A 38 -2.40 -8.65 -4.26
N ALA A 39 -2.67 -9.76 -3.58
CA ALA A 39 -3.10 -11.00 -4.24
C ALA A 39 -4.45 -10.80 -4.99
N ALA A 40 -5.38 -10.06 -4.40
CA ALA A 40 -6.70 -9.83 -4.99
C ALA A 40 -6.71 -8.75 -6.08
N LEU A 41 -5.92 -7.68 -5.92
CA LEU A 41 -5.97 -6.51 -6.79
C LEU A 41 -4.89 -6.50 -7.86
N VAL A 42 -3.71 -7.07 -7.58
CA VAL A 42 -2.49 -6.84 -8.38
C VAL A 42 -1.98 -8.10 -9.07
N ALA A 43 -1.89 -9.21 -8.34
CA ALA A 43 -1.33 -10.46 -8.85
C ALA A 43 -2.14 -10.98 -10.06
N ASN A 44 -1.45 -11.42 -11.10
CA ASN A 44 -2.03 -12.07 -12.28
C ASN A 44 -0.95 -12.85 -13.04
N GLU A 45 -1.30 -13.45 -14.19
CA GLU A 45 -0.37 -14.23 -15.01
C GLU A 45 0.91 -13.48 -15.47
N ARG A 46 0.90 -12.14 -15.45
CA ARG A 46 2.03 -11.29 -15.86
C ARG A 46 2.76 -10.67 -14.67
N ILE A 47 2.12 -10.53 -13.52
CA ILE A 47 2.64 -9.79 -12.36
C ILE A 47 2.80 -10.74 -11.17
N GLY A 48 4.05 -11.06 -10.84
CA GLY A 48 4.42 -11.80 -9.64
C GLY A 48 4.58 -10.88 -8.42
N ILE A 49 4.09 -11.32 -7.26
CA ILE A 49 4.21 -10.63 -5.97
C ILE A 49 5.17 -11.41 -5.06
N TYR A 50 6.19 -10.73 -4.53
CA TYR A 50 7.23 -11.31 -3.70
C TYR A 50 7.39 -10.50 -2.43
N VAL A 51 7.32 -11.16 -1.28
CA VAL A 51 7.18 -10.45 0.00
C VAL A 51 8.36 -10.76 0.89
N ASN A 52 8.85 -9.74 1.59
CA ASN A 52 9.63 -9.93 2.80
C ASN A 52 9.13 -9.02 3.92
N ARG A 53 9.34 -9.48 5.16
CA ARG A 53 8.88 -8.82 6.37
C ARG A 53 10.03 -8.11 7.09
N VAL A 54 9.75 -6.94 7.66
CA VAL A 54 10.64 -6.23 8.58
C VAL A 54 10.08 -6.25 10.00
N PRO A 55 10.94 -6.29 11.04
CA PRO A 55 10.49 -6.28 12.41
C PRO A 55 9.74 -4.98 12.73
N TYR A 56 8.68 -5.10 13.50
CA TYR A 56 7.91 -3.98 14.01
C TYR A 56 7.35 -4.34 15.39
N ALA A 57 7.24 -3.34 16.27
CA ALA A 57 6.71 -3.50 17.61
C ALA A 57 5.57 -2.51 17.84
N ASN A 58 4.45 -3.02 18.36
CA ASN A 58 3.37 -2.20 18.90
C ASN A 58 3.76 -1.66 20.30
N PRO A 59 3.17 -0.55 20.76
CA PRO A 59 2.12 0.24 20.12
C PRO A 59 2.60 1.09 18.93
N VAL A 60 1.67 1.54 18.09
CA VAL A 60 1.92 2.46 16.97
C VAL A 60 2.24 3.86 17.48
N THR A 61 3.52 4.09 17.78
CA THR A 61 4.08 5.38 18.17
C THR A 61 5.13 5.86 17.17
N PRO A 62 5.39 7.17 17.06
CA PRO A 62 6.44 7.70 16.19
C PRO A 62 7.81 7.05 16.40
N GLU A 63 8.18 6.76 17.65
CA GLU A 63 9.47 6.14 17.99
C GLU A 63 9.57 4.72 17.42
N ASN A 64 8.55 3.90 17.63
CA ASN A 64 8.51 2.52 17.10
C ASN A 64 8.47 2.49 15.57
N LEU A 65 7.82 3.49 14.95
CA LEU A 65 7.79 3.63 13.50
C LEU A 65 9.18 3.97 12.93
N LEU A 66 9.92 4.89 13.55
CA LEU A 66 11.29 5.23 13.16
C LEU A 66 12.25 4.05 13.34
N ALA A 67 12.08 3.25 14.40
CA ALA A 67 12.95 2.13 14.72
C ALA A 67 13.00 1.05 13.61
N MET A 68 12.05 1.05 12.68
CA MET A 68 12.05 0.14 11.52
C MET A 68 13.04 0.53 10.43
N GLN A 69 13.39 1.82 10.32
CA GLN A 69 14.16 2.36 9.19
C GLN A 69 15.46 1.58 8.90
N PRO A 70 16.27 1.16 9.90
CA PRO A 70 17.49 0.38 9.65
C PRO A 70 17.25 -0.99 9.02
N SER A 71 16.04 -1.56 9.16
CA SER A 71 15.72 -2.89 8.64
C SER A 71 15.25 -2.87 7.18
N LEU A 72 14.96 -1.70 6.60
CA LEU A 72 14.35 -1.61 5.26
C LEU A 72 15.28 -2.14 4.16
N THR A 73 16.56 -1.79 4.18
CA THR A 73 17.53 -2.26 3.18
C THR A 73 17.70 -3.77 3.25
N ALA A 74 17.91 -4.32 4.46
CA ALA A 74 18.04 -5.76 4.65
C ALA A 74 16.75 -6.51 4.27
N GLY A 75 15.58 -5.92 4.61
CA GLY A 75 14.28 -6.43 4.22
C GLY A 75 14.11 -6.54 2.70
N ALA A 76 14.45 -5.47 1.97
CA ALA A 76 14.36 -5.45 0.51
C ALA A 76 15.37 -6.39 -0.17
N ALA A 77 16.58 -6.54 0.39
CA ALA A 77 17.65 -7.37 -0.18
C ALA A 77 17.27 -8.87 -0.25
N LEU A 78 16.43 -9.33 0.68
CA LEU A 78 15.97 -10.73 0.73
C LEU A 78 14.86 -11.05 -0.30
N ILE A 79 14.29 -10.04 -0.97
CA ILE A 79 13.27 -10.27 -2.01
C ILE A 79 13.99 -10.59 -3.33
N LEU A 80 13.96 -11.85 -3.75
CA LEU A 80 14.63 -12.34 -4.97
C LEU A 80 16.10 -11.85 -5.07
N PRO A 81 17.02 -12.40 -4.25
CA PRO A 81 18.43 -12.04 -4.29
C PRO A 81 18.98 -12.12 -5.71
N ASP A 82 19.86 -11.18 -6.07
CA ASP A 82 20.47 -11.05 -7.40
C ASP A 82 19.51 -10.82 -8.58
N GLU A 83 18.21 -10.64 -8.32
CA GLU A 83 17.21 -10.32 -9.34
C GLU A 83 16.68 -8.88 -9.22
N ALA A 84 16.45 -8.26 -10.38
CA ALA A 84 15.79 -6.98 -10.49
C ALA A 84 14.27 -7.11 -10.26
N LEU A 85 13.71 -6.09 -9.62
CA LEU A 85 12.27 -5.90 -9.40
C LEU A 85 11.80 -4.67 -10.18
N ASP A 86 10.63 -4.73 -10.80
CA ASP A 86 10.06 -3.59 -11.51
C ASP A 86 9.58 -2.51 -10.54
N VAL A 87 8.99 -2.94 -9.41
CA VAL A 87 8.46 -2.07 -8.36
C VAL A 87 8.78 -2.67 -6.99
N VAL A 88 9.12 -1.83 -6.02
CA VAL A 88 9.14 -2.20 -4.60
C VAL A 88 8.21 -1.28 -3.83
N MET A 89 7.25 -1.86 -3.11
CA MET A 89 6.31 -1.14 -2.26
C MET A 89 6.67 -1.37 -0.79
N TYR A 90 6.88 -0.28 -0.04
CA TYR A 90 7.02 -0.35 1.42
C TYR A 90 5.67 -0.15 2.10
N SER A 91 5.16 -1.16 2.79
CA SER A 91 3.80 -1.15 3.34
C SER A 91 3.74 -0.69 4.79
N CYS A 92 3.83 0.62 5.01
CA CYS A 92 3.40 1.24 6.26
C CYS A 92 3.14 2.74 6.05
N THR A 93 1.88 3.18 6.18
CA THR A 93 1.54 4.60 5.93
C THR A 93 2.08 5.52 7.01
N SER A 94 1.88 5.19 8.27
CA SER A 94 2.35 6.00 9.40
C SER A 94 3.88 6.10 9.43
N ALA A 95 4.60 5.00 9.17
CA ALA A 95 6.05 5.05 9.06
C ALA A 95 6.52 5.82 7.82
N SER A 96 5.77 5.80 6.72
CA SER A 96 6.14 6.62 5.55
C SER A 96 6.06 8.13 5.82
N VAL A 97 5.09 8.55 6.65
CA VAL A 97 5.02 9.94 7.13
C VAL A 97 6.22 10.26 8.03
N VAL A 98 6.54 9.38 8.98
CA VAL A 98 7.50 9.64 10.04
C VAL A 98 8.97 9.49 9.56
N ILE A 99 9.27 8.44 8.80
CA ILE A 99 10.59 8.20 8.20
C ILE A 99 10.80 9.14 7.00
N GLY A 100 9.74 9.39 6.24
CA GLY A 100 9.77 10.20 5.02
C GLY A 100 10.05 9.37 3.77
N ASP A 101 9.26 9.64 2.71
CA ASP A 101 9.29 8.93 1.43
C ASP A 101 10.70 8.81 0.84
N ALA A 102 11.46 9.91 0.82
CA ALA A 102 12.81 9.96 0.26
C ALA A 102 13.84 9.15 1.07
N GLN A 103 13.62 8.93 2.37
CA GLN A 103 14.51 8.07 3.16
C GLN A 103 14.21 6.60 2.91
N ILE A 104 12.93 6.24 2.80
CA ILE A 104 12.49 4.90 2.41
C ILE A 104 13.02 4.54 1.03
N GLU A 105 12.85 5.43 0.05
CA GLU A 105 13.36 5.25 -1.31
C GLU A 105 14.86 4.97 -1.32
N ARG A 106 15.66 5.79 -0.62
CA ARG A 106 17.10 5.55 -0.48
C ARG A 106 17.43 4.21 0.15
N ALA A 107 16.71 3.80 1.20
CA ALA A 107 16.97 2.53 1.87
C ALA A 107 16.64 1.32 0.97
N ILE A 108 15.56 1.41 0.19
CA ILE A 108 15.18 0.37 -0.77
C ILE A 108 16.15 0.32 -1.95
N HIS A 109 16.55 1.47 -2.52
CA HIS A 109 17.52 1.54 -3.63
C HIS A 109 18.90 1.00 -3.26
N ALA A 110 19.31 1.10 -2.00
CA ALA A 110 20.54 0.48 -1.53
C ALA A 110 20.55 -1.07 -1.71
N ALA A 111 19.39 -1.70 -1.79
CA ALA A 111 19.24 -3.14 -2.05
C ALA A 111 18.72 -3.47 -3.46
N LYS A 112 17.87 -2.61 -4.02
CA LYS A 112 17.17 -2.80 -5.30
C LYS A 112 17.26 -1.52 -6.14
N PRO A 113 18.44 -1.19 -6.71
CA PRO A 113 18.71 0.13 -7.30
C PRO A 113 17.87 0.46 -8.55
N GLU A 114 17.40 -0.55 -9.27
CA GLU A 114 16.59 -0.36 -10.49
C GLU A 114 15.08 -0.27 -10.21
N ALA A 115 14.65 -0.58 -8.98
CA ALA A 115 13.23 -0.64 -8.65
C ALA A 115 12.61 0.75 -8.55
N ARG A 116 11.40 0.90 -9.11
CA ARG A 116 10.55 2.05 -8.77
C ARG A 116 10.01 1.86 -7.36
N VAL A 117 10.23 2.82 -6.48
CA VAL A 117 9.77 2.72 -5.08
C VAL A 117 8.40 3.36 -4.93
N VAL A 118 7.50 2.67 -4.23
CA VAL A 118 6.16 3.14 -3.90
C VAL A 118 5.99 3.15 -2.37
N THR A 119 5.56 4.29 -1.83
CA THR A 119 5.10 4.42 -0.45
C THR A 119 3.60 4.74 -0.41
N PRO A 120 2.86 4.32 0.63
CA PRO A 120 1.43 4.59 0.74
C PRO A 120 1.06 6.07 0.73
N THR A 121 1.88 6.91 1.35
CA THR A 121 1.74 8.37 1.39
C THR A 121 1.85 8.98 -0.01
N ALA A 122 2.93 8.70 -0.75
CA ALA A 122 3.11 9.21 -2.11
C ALA A 122 2.07 8.64 -3.09
N ALA A 123 1.70 7.37 -2.94
CA ALA A 123 0.64 6.74 -3.73
C ALA A 123 -0.72 7.39 -3.47
N ALA A 124 -1.07 7.65 -2.21
CA ALA A 124 -2.32 8.30 -1.83
C ALA A 124 -2.41 9.72 -2.40
N VAL A 125 -1.34 10.51 -2.30
CA VAL A 125 -1.26 11.85 -2.91
C VAL A 125 -1.51 11.77 -4.42
N THR A 126 -0.84 10.84 -5.10
CA THR A 126 -0.99 10.65 -6.55
C THR A 126 -2.41 10.22 -6.93
N ALA A 127 -3.00 9.29 -6.16
CA ALA A 127 -4.34 8.79 -6.37
C ALA A 127 -5.41 9.87 -6.16
N LEU A 128 -5.32 10.64 -5.08
CA LEU A 128 -6.23 11.75 -4.79
C LEU A 128 -6.15 12.84 -5.88
N LYS A 129 -4.94 13.17 -6.35
CA LYS A 129 -4.75 14.10 -7.47
C LYS A 129 -5.31 13.55 -8.78
N ALA A 130 -5.15 12.27 -9.06
CA ALA A 130 -5.75 11.62 -10.24
C ALA A 130 -7.28 11.67 -10.22
N LEU A 131 -7.89 11.57 -9.03
CA LEU A 131 -9.32 11.74 -8.81
C LEU A 131 -9.78 13.21 -8.84
N GLY A 132 -8.87 14.17 -9.03
CA GLY A 132 -9.18 15.60 -9.05
C GLY A 132 -9.51 16.19 -7.67
N ALA A 133 -9.22 15.47 -6.58
CA ALA A 133 -9.51 15.93 -5.23
C ALA A 133 -8.56 17.07 -4.82
N ARG A 134 -9.14 18.12 -4.23
CA ARG A 134 -8.41 19.24 -3.62
C ARG A 134 -8.74 19.36 -2.14
N ARG A 135 -9.99 19.07 -1.78
CA ARG A 135 -10.49 19.01 -0.40
C ARG A 135 -10.70 17.56 -0.02
N ILE A 136 -10.17 17.13 1.12
CA ILE A 136 -10.23 15.73 1.53
C ILE A 136 -10.71 15.61 2.97
N SER A 137 -11.38 14.50 3.23
CA SER A 137 -11.54 13.98 4.58
C SER A 137 -10.54 12.86 4.80
N VAL A 138 -9.98 12.76 6.01
CA VAL A 138 -9.04 11.69 6.38
C VAL A 138 -9.61 10.89 7.53
N LEU A 139 -9.69 9.57 7.36
CA LEU A 139 -9.99 8.60 8.41
C LEU A 139 -8.74 7.80 8.71
N THR A 140 -8.39 7.69 9.99
CA THR A 140 -7.25 6.89 10.45
C THR A 140 -7.65 6.06 11.66
N PRO A 141 -7.12 4.82 11.81
CA PRO A 141 -7.39 4.03 12.98
C PRO A 141 -6.60 4.52 14.21
N TYR A 142 -5.56 5.35 14.02
CA TYR A 142 -4.62 5.69 15.08
C TYR A 142 -5.20 6.67 16.11
N THR A 143 -4.40 6.94 17.15
CA THR A 143 -4.62 8.07 18.06
C THR A 143 -4.37 9.42 17.38
N VAL A 144 -4.86 10.50 18.00
CA VAL A 144 -4.60 11.88 17.53
C VAL A 144 -3.10 12.18 17.48
N ALA A 145 -2.35 11.79 18.52
CA ALA A 145 -0.90 12.03 18.59
C ALA A 145 -0.14 11.37 17.43
N THR A 146 -0.46 10.12 17.11
CA THR A 146 0.15 9.39 15.98
C THR A 146 -0.28 9.98 14.63
N SER A 147 -1.44 10.64 14.56
CA SER A 147 -2.01 11.12 13.30
C SER A 147 -1.65 12.56 12.95
N GLN A 148 -1.19 13.35 13.91
CA GLN A 148 -0.83 14.76 13.69
C GLN A 148 0.17 14.95 12.52
N PRO A 149 1.28 14.18 12.42
CA PRO A 149 2.23 14.32 11.30
C PRO A 149 1.60 14.04 9.93
N MET A 150 0.53 13.22 9.89
CA MET A 150 -0.16 12.89 8.65
C MET A 150 -1.00 14.05 8.14
N ALA A 151 -1.70 14.75 9.03
CA ALA A 151 -2.42 15.97 8.67
C ALA A 151 -1.46 17.02 8.08
N GLU A 152 -0.29 17.19 8.69
CA GLU A 152 0.77 18.08 8.21
C GLU A 152 1.29 17.65 6.83
N TYR A 153 1.57 16.35 6.66
CA TYR A 153 2.01 15.80 5.38
C TYR A 153 1.04 16.12 4.24
N PHE A 154 -0.25 15.77 4.38
CA PHE A 154 -1.22 15.99 3.31
C PHE A 154 -1.50 17.48 3.06
N SER A 155 -1.47 18.31 4.11
CA SER A 155 -1.57 19.76 3.95
C SER A 155 -0.40 20.33 3.14
N ALA A 156 0.83 19.87 3.41
CA ALA A 156 2.03 20.25 2.66
C ALA A 156 2.00 19.79 1.19
N GLN A 157 1.21 18.76 0.87
CA GLN A 157 0.99 18.29 -0.50
C GLN A 157 -0.06 19.11 -1.28
N GLY A 158 -0.65 20.11 -0.64
CA GLY A 158 -1.60 21.07 -1.22
C GLY A 158 -3.07 20.70 -1.03
N PHE A 159 -3.40 19.73 -0.18
CA PHE A 159 -4.78 19.38 0.13
C PHE A 159 -5.35 20.25 1.25
N ILE A 160 -6.63 20.59 1.14
CA ILE A 160 -7.41 21.17 2.23
C ILE A 160 -8.06 20.01 2.99
N ILE A 161 -7.78 19.89 4.28
CA ILE A 161 -8.36 18.82 5.12
C ILE A 161 -9.62 19.38 5.82
N ASP A 162 -10.81 18.98 5.36
CA ASP A 162 -12.07 19.46 5.95
C ASP A 162 -12.44 18.73 7.22
N ARG A 163 -12.07 17.45 7.31
CA ARG A 163 -12.28 16.61 8.48
C ARG A 163 -11.15 15.60 8.61
N PHE A 164 -10.68 15.42 9.84
CA PHE A 164 -9.68 14.44 10.19
C PHE A 164 -10.21 13.63 11.40
N THR A 165 -10.46 12.34 11.21
CA THR A 165 -11.09 11.45 12.19
C THR A 165 -10.14 10.35 12.62
N CYS A 166 -9.97 10.20 13.93
CA CYS A 166 -9.09 9.21 14.57
C CYS A 166 -9.92 8.18 15.36
N ILE A 167 -9.80 6.88 15.07
CA ILE A 167 -10.51 5.83 15.83
C ILE A 167 -9.86 5.59 17.21
N GLY A 168 -8.55 5.82 17.35
CA GLY A 168 -7.85 5.77 18.64
C GLY A 168 -7.20 4.42 18.99
N LEU A 169 -7.03 3.51 18.02
CA LEU A 169 -6.33 2.25 18.22
C LEU A 169 -4.80 2.44 18.22
N THR A 170 -4.11 1.58 18.96
CA THR A 170 -2.65 1.61 19.10
C THR A 170 -1.97 0.33 18.64
N ASP A 171 -2.73 -0.70 18.24
CA ASP A 171 -2.22 -1.99 17.81
C ASP A 171 -2.69 -2.32 16.39
N ASP A 172 -1.76 -2.51 15.46
CA ASP A 172 -2.08 -2.81 14.06
C ASP A 172 -2.85 -4.13 13.87
N ARG A 173 -2.70 -5.09 14.79
CA ARG A 173 -3.45 -6.36 14.78
C ARG A 173 -4.91 -6.17 15.18
N GLU A 174 -5.22 -5.12 15.95
CA GLU A 174 -6.60 -4.71 16.22
C GLU A 174 -7.19 -3.98 15.02
N MET A 175 -6.41 -3.10 14.39
CA MET A 175 -6.80 -2.37 13.17
C MET A 175 -7.15 -3.33 12.03
N ALA A 176 -6.41 -4.44 11.90
CA ALA A 176 -6.68 -5.50 10.94
C ALA A 176 -8.00 -6.25 11.19
N ARG A 177 -8.54 -6.19 12.42
CA ARG A 177 -9.75 -6.90 12.82
C ARG A 177 -10.98 -6.01 12.92
N ILE A 178 -10.88 -4.71 12.64
CA ILE A 178 -12.07 -3.85 12.49
C ILE A 178 -13.00 -4.50 11.47
N SER A 179 -14.28 -4.65 11.82
CA SER A 179 -15.25 -5.31 10.96
C SER A 179 -15.43 -4.53 9.65
N TYR A 180 -15.81 -5.22 8.58
CA TYR A 180 -16.06 -4.54 7.30
C TYR A 180 -17.22 -3.54 7.39
N ASP A 181 -18.23 -3.84 8.20
CA ASP A 181 -19.37 -2.97 8.41
C ASP A 181 -18.96 -1.71 9.18
N ASP A 182 -18.12 -1.85 10.21
CA ASP A 182 -17.57 -0.72 10.95
C ASP A 182 -16.65 0.14 10.07
N ILE A 183 -15.81 -0.45 9.22
CA ILE A 183 -14.98 0.31 8.26
C ILE A 183 -15.87 1.21 7.40
N VAL A 184 -16.99 0.68 6.88
CA VAL A 184 -17.94 1.47 6.06
C VAL A 184 -18.66 2.52 6.90
N ALA A 185 -19.08 2.19 8.13
CA ALA A 185 -19.74 3.13 9.03
C ALA A 185 -18.82 4.30 9.42
N PHE A 186 -17.60 4.02 9.87
CA PHE A 186 -16.60 5.04 10.18
C PHE A 186 -16.23 5.89 8.95
N ALA A 187 -16.15 5.28 7.77
CA ALA A 187 -15.92 6.02 6.53
C ALA A 187 -17.04 7.02 6.23
N ARG A 188 -18.30 6.62 6.41
CA ARG A 188 -19.46 7.50 6.28
C ARG A 188 -19.41 8.64 7.28
N ASP A 189 -19.14 8.34 8.55
CA ASP A 189 -19.12 9.34 9.61
C ASP A 189 -17.91 10.30 9.49
N ALA A 190 -16.80 9.84 8.90
CA ALA A 190 -15.61 10.66 8.63
C ALA A 190 -15.73 11.53 7.37
N MET A 191 -16.69 11.28 6.48
CA MET A 191 -16.84 12.06 5.24
C MET A 191 -17.47 13.44 5.53
N ALA A 192 -16.74 14.52 5.28
CA ALA A 192 -17.30 15.87 5.27
C ALA A 192 -18.08 16.16 3.97
N GLU A 193 -19.12 16.98 4.08
CA GLU A 193 -19.95 17.41 2.94
C GLU A 193 -19.13 18.21 1.90
N GLU A 194 -18.16 19.00 2.34
CA GLU A 194 -17.32 19.85 1.47
C GLU A 194 -16.17 19.10 0.79
N SER A 195 -15.83 17.90 1.26
CA SER A 195 -14.67 17.16 0.76
C SER A 195 -14.94 16.48 -0.57
N ASP A 196 -13.97 16.46 -1.48
CA ASP A 196 -14.08 15.82 -2.79
C ASP A 196 -13.95 14.28 -2.69
N ALA A 197 -13.12 13.82 -1.74
CA ALA A 197 -12.81 12.41 -1.53
C ALA A 197 -12.49 12.09 -0.07
N LEU A 198 -12.62 10.82 0.29
CA LEU A 198 -12.17 10.26 1.56
C LEU A 198 -10.84 9.52 1.37
N PHE A 199 -9.86 9.81 2.22
CA PHE A 199 -8.67 8.99 2.38
C PHE A 199 -8.71 8.20 3.69
N ILE A 200 -8.64 6.87 3.60
CA ILE A 200 -8.54 5.96 4.74
C ILE A 200 -7.09 5.54 4.88
N SER A 201 -6.43 6.10 5.88
CA SER A 201 -5.02 5.93 6.12
C SER A 201 -4.75 4.79 7.08
N CYS A 202 -4.06 3.75 6.61
CA CYS A 202 -3.37 2.68 7.33
C CYS A 202 -3.32 1.48 6.40
N THR A 203 -2.17 0.81 6.31
CA THR A 203 -2.06 -0.43 5.53
C THR A 203 -2.70 -1.62 6.24
N ALA A 204 -2.81 -1.59 7.58
CA ALA A 204 -3.45 -2.64 8.37
C ALA A 204 -4.99 -2.59 8.35
N VAL A 205 -5.62 -1.51 7.89
CA VAL A 205 -7.10 -1.47 7.78
C VAL A 205 -7.53 -2.10 6.46
N ARG A 206 -8.42 -3.10 6.53
CA ARG A 206 -8.92 -3.85 5.35
C ARG A 206 -9.92 -3.07 4.49
N ALA A 207 -9.66 -1.78 4.27
CA ALA A 207 -10.54 -0.87 3.54
C ALA A 207 -10.54 -1.12 2.03
N ALA A 208 -9.43 -1.61 1.44
CA ALA A 208 -9.37 -1.90 0.01
C ALA A 208 -10.40 -2.96 -0.41
N ALA A 209 -10.60 -3.99 0.42
CA ALA A 209 -11.58 -5.05 0.19
C ALA A 209 -13.05 -4.58 0.17
N VAL A 210 -13.34 -3.40 0.72
CA VAL A 210 -14.70 -2.84 0.80
C VAL A 210 -14.80 -1.44 0.20
N ILE A 211 -13.85 -1.07 -0.68
CA ILE A 211 -13.76 0.29 -1.21
C ILE A 211 -15.03 0.70 -1.97
N THR A 212 -15.64 -0.21 -2.73
CA THR A 212 -16.88 0.06 -3.47
C THR A 212 -18.08 0.25 -2.55
N ARG A 213 -18.13 -0.48 -1.44
CA ARG A 213 -19.15 -0.29 -0.39
C ARG A 213 -18.99 1.06 0.30
N ILE A 214 -17.74 1.47 0.55
CA ILE A 214 -17.43 2.79 1.08
C ILE A 214 -17.90 3.86 0.10
N GLU A 215 -17.47 3.82 -1.17
CA GLU A 215 -17.86 4.79 -2.21
C GLU A 215 -19.39 4.89 -2.35
N ALA A 216 -20.11 3.77 -2.29
CA ALA A 216 -21.56 3.74 -2.31
C ALA A 216 -22.18 4.42 -1.07
N ALA A 217 -21.60 4.21 0.12
CA ALA A 217 -22.09 4.80 1.37
C ALA A 217 -21.82 6.30 1.48
N ILE A 218 -20.72 6.80 0.89
CA ILE A 218 -20.33 8.23 0.96
C ILE A 218 -20.74 9.04 -0.27
N GLY A 219 -21.12 8.38 -1.38
CA GLY A 219 -21.46 9.01 -2.67
C GLY A 219 -20.27 9.61 -3.45
N LYS A 220 -19.08 9.61 -2.84
CA LYS A 220 -17.84 10.24 -3.31
C LYS A 220 -16.73 9.21 -3.50
N ALA A 221 -15.60 9.63 -4.07
CA ALA A 221 -14.45 8.75 -4.24
C ALA A 221 -13.81 8.41 -2.89
N ALA A 222 -13.36 7.16 -2.75
CA ALA A 222 -12.62 6.71 -1.59
C ALA A 222 -11.27 6.13 -1.99
N VAL A 223 -10.24 6.44 -1.22
CA VAL A 223 -8.88 5.93 -1.39
C VAL A 223 -8.45 5.35 -0.06
N SER A 224 -7.94 4.11 -0.04
CA SER A 224 -7.21 3.58 1.11
C SER A 224 -5.73 3.45 0.79
N SER A 225 -4.88 3.36 1.81
CA SER A 225 -3.43 3.15 1.64
C SER A 225 -3.12 1.97 0.71
N ASN A 226 -3.71 0.80 0.95
CA ASN A 226 -3.47 -0.40 0.12
C ASN A 226 -4.10 -0.26 -1.27
N PHE A 227 -5.25 0.40 -1.40
CA PHE A 227 -5.89 0.61 -2.69
C PHE A 227 -5.07 1.55 -3.58
N ALA A 228 -4.53 2.63 -3.02
CA ALA A 228 -3.66 3.58 -3.72
C ALA A 228 -2.36 2.92 -4.19
N THR A 229 -1.70 2.16 -3.31
CA THR A 229 -0.45 1.48 -3.67
C THR A 229 -0.68 0.37 -4.68
N ALA A 230 -1.75 -0.42 -4.54
CA ALA A 230 -2.12 -1.45 -5.52
C ALA A 230 -2.37 -0.84 -6.91
N TRP A 231 -3.18 0.22 -6.99
CA TRP A 231 -3.43 0.96 -8.22
C TRP A 231 -2.11 1.49 -8.84
N MET A 232 -1.27 2.14 -8.04
CA MET A 232 -0.01 2.70 -8.54
C MET A 232 0.93 1.61 -9.05
N CYS A 233 1.09 0.51 -8.31
CA CYS A 233 1.96 -0.59 -8.71
C CYS A 233 1.49 -1.26 -10.01
N LEU A 234 0.18 -1.53 -10.15
CA LEU A 234 -0.42 -2.05 -11.39
C LEU A 234 -0.05 -1.18 -12.60
N ARG A 235 -0.26 0.13 -12.47
CA ARG A 235 0.00 1.10 -13.55
C ARG A 235 1.49 1.20 -13.87
N LEU A 236 2.36 1.18 -12.87
CA LEU A 236 3.82 1.16 -13.07
C LEU A 236 4.31 -0.12 -13.76
N CYS A 237 3.62 -1.25 -13.56
CA CYS A 237 3.86 -2.50 -14.28
C CYS A 237 3.26 -2.52 -15.71
N GLY A 238 2.57 -1.45 -16.10
CA GLY A 238 1.99 -1.29 -17.44
C GLY A 238 0.59 -1.88 -17.60
N ASP A 239 -0.08 -2.30 -16.51
CA ASP A 239 -1.48 -2.67 -16.55
C ASP A 239 -2.36 -1.42 -16.38
N ASN A 240 -2.82 -0.88 -17.50
CA ASN A 240 -3.75 0.24 -17.58
C ASN A 240 -5.21 -0.19 -17.78
N THR A 241 -5.52 -1.47 -17.55
CA THR A 241 -6.89 -1.99 -17.70
C THR A 241 -7.82 -1.28 -16.72
N SER A 242 -8.91 -0.72 -17.24
CA SER A 242 -9.97 -0.11 -16.41
C SER A 242 -10.76 -1.20 -15.70
N LYS A 243 -10.89 -1.10 -14.36
CA LYS A 243 -11.62 -2.07 -13.53
C LYS A 243 -12.71 -1.36 -12.71
N PRO A 244 -13.83 -0.91 -13.33
CA PRO A 244 -14.86 -0.12 -12.63
C PRO A 244 -15.52 -0.86 -11.46
N ALA A 245 -15.61 -2.19 -11.52
CA ALA A 245 -16.13 -3.02 -10.44
C ALA A 245 -15.24 -3.01 -9.18
N GLN A 246 -14.02 -2.47 -9.25
CA GLN A 246 -13.06 -2.39 -8.15
C GLN A 246 -12.91 -0.97 -7.57
N GLY A 247 -13.79 -0.03 -7.95
CA GLY A 247 -13.80 1.35 -7.43
C GLY A 247 -13.28 2.39 -8.42
N ARG A 248 -13.61 3.67 -8.19
CA ARG A 248 -13.39 4.76 -9.16
C ARG A 248 -11.92 4.91 -9.56
N LEU A 249 -11.00 4.82 -8.60
CA LEU A 249 -9.56 4.97 -8.85
C LEU A 249 -9.02 3.93 -9.87
N MET A 250 -9.53 2.70 -9.83
CA MET A 250 -9.10 1.63 -10.73
C MET A 250 -9.51 1.83 -12.20
N THR A 251 -10.29 2.87 -12.50
CA THR A 251 -10.60 3.27 -13.88
C THR A 251 -9.61 4.28 -14.46
N LEU A 252 -8.76 4.87 -13.60
CA LEU A 252 -7.88 5.98 -13.99
C LEU A 252 -6.47 5.52 -14.35
N PRO A 253 -5.80 6.15 -15.33
CA PRO A 253 -4.37 5.96 -15.58
C PRO A 253 -3.52 6.72 -14.55
N LEU A 254 -2.22 6.42 -14.48
CA LEU A 254 -1.30 7.31 -13.77
C LEU A 254 -1.27 8.69 -14.44
N PRO A 255 -1.30 9.80 -13.68
CA PRO A 255 -1.10 11.13 -14.23
C PRO A 255 0.26 11.21 -14.93
N VAL A 256 0.27 11.79 -16.14
CA VAL A 256 1.53 12.14 -16.83
C VAL A 256 2.17 13.28 -16.03
N ARG A 257 3.44 13.13 -15.66
CA ARG A 257 4.23 14.20 -15.03
C ARG A 257 4.66 15.23 -16.06
#